data_AF-A0A6H1ZA46-F1
#
_entry.id   AF-A0A6H1ZA46-F1
#
_cell.length_a   1.000
_cell.length_b   1.000
_cell.length_c   1.000
_cell.angle_alpha   90.00
_cell.angle_beta   90.00
_cell.angle_gamma   90.00
#
_symmetry.space_group_name_H-M   'P 1'
#
loop_
_entity.id
_entity.type
_entity.pdbx_description
1 polymer ?
#
loop_
_entity_poly.entity_id
_entity_poly.type
_entity_poly.pdbx_seq_one_letter_code
_entity_poly.pdbx_strand_id
1 'polypeptide(L)'
;MAISVSSAYAFDAQTIRVRYTNDAKDFTALGNADALNPDNYDVTVIAYPAMALGLAAPPDPIPLKVSRVKDSTGAFVVTDFDISVDAVLRHNVTYRVTVSNVTDEGGIVIAPPVFADLPGVFTVPLVPKRLRTVGNDFAVDMRTGRVLQTASGDIALFGQKAALLDRILKRITIAKGGFYHLSDYGLGLKPKSAKISTSALPELRNDILAQLGRESDLVDPDVGLSSRQDTTYSGVLVVDVKGSMSTGAPVTATFPFLKEPSEAA
;
A
#
# COMPACT_ATOMS: atom_id res chain seq x y z
N MET A 1 4.93 10.09 -41.44
CA MET A 1 3.72 10.68 -40.84
C MET A 1 4.07 10.95 -39.38
N ALA A 2 3.70 12.09 -38.79
CA ALA A 2 4.07 12.33 -37.40
C ALA A 2 3.39 11.30 -36.47
N ILE A 3 4.12 10.80 -35.48
CA ILE A 3 3.54 9.95 -34.43
C ILE A 3 2.63 10.79 -33.54
N SER A 4 1.49 10.24 -33.14
CA SER A 4 0.53 10.89 -32.24
C SER A 4 -0.20 9.83 -31.42
N VAL A 5 -0.85 10.23 -30.32
CA VAL A 5 -1.66 9.32 -29.50
C VAL A 5 -3.00 9.11 -30.21
N SER A 6 -3.25 7.88 -30.68
CA SER A 6 -4.50 7.54 -31.36
C SER A 6 -5.62 7.27 -30.37
N SER A 7 -5.34 6.55 -29.28
CA SER A 7 -6.32 6.23 -28.24
C SER A 7 -5.65 5.74 -26.96
N ALA A 8 -6.40 5.78 -25.86
CA ALA A 8 -6.03 5.14 -24.61
C ALA A 8 -7.26 4.44 -24.01
N TYR A 9 -7.04 3.32 -23.34
CA TYR A 9 -8.09 2.60 -22.62
C TYR A 9 -7.50 1.85 -21.43
N ALA A 10 -8.28 1.71 -20.36
CA ALA A 10 -7.86 0.89 -19.24
C ALA A 10 -8.00 -0.59 -19.60
N PHE A 11 -6.88 -1.31 -19.57
CA PHE A 11 -6.83 -2.74 -19.85
C PHE A 11 -7.23 -3.55 -18.61
N ASP A 12 -6.78 -3.11 -17.43
CA ASP A 12 -7.15 -3.67 -16.15
C ASP A 12 -7.25 -2.56 -15.08
N ALA A 13 -7.30 -2.94 -13.80
CA ALA A 13 -7.44 -2.01 -12.68
C ALA A 13 -6.27 -1.03 -12.51
N GLN A 14 -5.07 -1.34 -13.00
CA GLN A 14 -3.84 -0.55 -12.82
C GLN A 14 -3.02 -0.45 -14.10
N THR A 15 -3.54 -0.91 -15.24
CA THR A 15 -2.85 -0.89 -16.53
C THR A 15 -3.67 -0.09 -17.53
N ILE A 16 -3.05 0.93 -18.12
CA ILE A 16 -3.58 1.70 -19.24
C ILE A 16 -2.86 1.28 -20.50
N ARG A 17 -3.61 0.93 -21.54
CA ARG A 17 -3.05 0.72 -22.87
C ARG A 17 -3.14 2.00 -23.67
N VAL A 18 -2.01 2.44 -24.20
CA VAL A 18 -1.90 3.58 -25.11
C VAL A 18 -1.53 3.06 -26.49
N ARG A 19 -2.23 3.58 -27.51
CA ARG A 19 -1.99 3.27 -28.91
C ARG A 19 -1.49 4.49 -29.65
N TYR A 20 -0.39 4.34 -30.37
CA TYR A 20 0.16 5.35 -31.27
C TYR A 20 -0.31 5.16 -32.71
N THR A 21 -0.24 6.24 -33.50
CA THR A 21 -0.54 6.18 -34.95
C THR A 21 0.58 5.54 -35.77
N ASN A 22 1.82 5.52 -35.27
CA ASN A 22 3.00 4.91 -35.90
C ASN A 22 3.86 4.24 -34.83
N ASP A 23 4.83 3.46 -35.27
CA ASP A 23 5.77 2.73 -34.43
C ASP A 23 6.61 3.70 -33.59
N ALA A 24 6.48 3.58 -32.27
CA ALA A 24 7.22 4.39 -31.33
C ALA A 24 8.58 3.75 -31.04
N LYS A 25 9.61 4.57 -30.91
CA LYS A 25 10.94 4.12 -30.50
C LYS A 25 10.87 3.47 -29.12
N ASP A 26 11.33 2.22 -28.99
CA ASP A 26 11.10 1.41 -27.80
C ASP A 26 12.31 0.54 -27.36
N PHE A 27 13.52 1.07 -27.49
CA PHE A 27 14.78 0.34 -27.22
C PHE A 27 15.07 0.12 -25.74
N THR A 28 14.82 1.13 -24.90
CA THR A 28 15.17 1.08 -23.47
C THR A 28 14.30 1.99 -22.63
N ALA A 29 13.89 1.51 -21.45
CA ALA A 29 13.14 2.30 -20.47
C ALA A 29 13.91 3.51 -19.91
N LEU A 30 15.23 3.58 -20.14
CA LEU A 30 16.08 4.72 -19.73
C LEU A 30 16.26 5.77 -20.84
N GLY A 31 15.70 5.55 -22.03
CA GLY A 31 15.82 6.49 -23.13
C GLY A 31 14.89 7.67 -22.93
N ASN A 32 15.43 8.90 -22.91
CA ASN A 32 14.63 10.11 -22.69
C ASN A 32 13.49 10.29 -23.71
N ALA A 33 13.67 9.81 -24.95
CA ALA A 33 12.66 9.90 -26.01
C ALA A 33 11.97 8.56 -26.34
N ASP A 34 12.16 7.58 -25.46
CA ASP A 34 11.72 6.22 -25.66
C ASP A 34 10.30 6.01 -25.10
N ALA A 35 9.46 5.28 -25.82
CA ALA A 35 8.12 4.95 -25.40
C ALA A 35 8.10 4.03 -24.17
N LEU A 36 9.19 3.34 -23.85
CA LEU A 36 9.29 2.52 -22.64
C LEU A 36 9.64 3.33 -21.38
N ASN A 37 10.00 4.60 -21.52
CA ASN A 37 10.34 5.44 -20.38
C ASN A 37 9.06 5.94 -19.69
N PRO A 38 8.79 5.58 -18.42
CA PRO A 38 7.59 6.02 -17.71
C PRO A 38 7.53 7.53 -17.50
N ASP A 39 8.67 8.24 -17.46
CA ASP A 39 8.72 9.70 -17.26
C ASP A 39 8.11 10.48 -18.46
N ASN A 40 7.93 9.81 -19.60
CA ASN A 40 7.29 10.37 -20.78
C ASN A 40 5.76 10.37 -20.69
N TYR A 41 5.19 9.84 -19.62
CA TYR A 41 3.75 9.70 -19.44
C TYR A 41 3.31 10.44 -18.18
N ASP A 42 2.14 11.08 -18.28
CA ASP A 42 1.45 11.66 -17.14
C ASP A 42 -0.03 11.24 -17.18
N VAL A 43 -0.59 10.88 -16.03
CA VAL A 43 -1.97 10.39 -15.92
C VAL A 43 -2.72 11.24 -14.93
N THR A 44 -3.68 12.02 -15.43
CA THR A 44 -4.43 12.97 -14.61
C THR A 44 -5.91 12.65 -14.57
N VAL A 45 -6.55 12.97 -13.45
CA VAL A 45 -8.01 12.86 -13.27
C VAL A 45 -8.66 14.13 -13.83
N ILE A 46 -9.40 14.00 -14.93
CA ILE A 46 -10.03 15.16 -15.58
C ILE A 46 -11.52 15.30 -15.26
N ALA A 47 -12.19 14.21 -14.89
CA ALA A 47 -13.58 14.25 -14.46
C ALA A 47 -13.88 13.18 -13.41
N TYR A 48 -14.60 13.59 -12.38
CA TYR A 48 -15.11 12.70 -11.34
C TYR A 48 -16.49 13.21 -10.89
N PRO A 49 -17.60 12.56 -11.30
CA PRO A 49 -18.96 13.02 -11.04
C PRO A 49 -19.25 13.20 -9.55
N ALA A 50 -18.57 12.46 -8.66
CA ALA A 50 -18.75 12.60 -7.23
C ALA A 50 -18.15 13.89 -6.65
N MET A 51 -17.34 14.64 -7.41
CA MET A 51 -16.96 16.01 -7.04
C MET A 51 -18.18 16.93 -6.95
N ALA A 52 -19.22 16.69 -7.76
CA ALA A 52 -20.48 17.43 -7.65
C ALA A 52 -21.21 17.18 -6.31
N LEU A 53 -20.84 16.11 -5.60
CA LEU A 53 -21.33 15.75 -4.27
C LEU A 53 -20.37 16.15 -3.15
N GLY A 54 -19.33 16.95 -3.44
CA GLY A 54 -18.33 17.39 -2.47
C GLY A 54 -17.33 16.32 -2.02
N LEU A 55 -17.28 15.17 -2.71
CA LEU A 55 -16.27 14.16 -2.44
C LEU A 55 -14.93 14.56 -3.07
N ALA A 56 -13.85 14.36 -2.32
CA ALA A 56 -12.51 14.61 -2.83
C ALA A 56 -12.20 13.72 -4.03
N ALA A 57 -11.58 14.30 -5.06
CA ALA A 57 -11.07 13.55 -6.20
C ALA A 57 -10.02 12.51 -5.73
N PRO A 58 -9.94 11.34 -6.39
CA PRO A 58 -8.80 10.47 -6.19
C PRO A 58 -7.50 11.21 -6.58
N PRO A 59 -6.37 10.88 -5.96
CA PRO A 59 -5.09 11.40 -6.41
C PRO A 59 -4.79 10.93 -7.84
N ASP A 60 -4.03 11.74 -8.57
CA ASP A 60 -3.56 11.40 -9.92
C ASP A 60 -2.70 10.13 -9.88
N PRO A 61 -2.96 9.13 -10.74
CA PRO A 61 -2.12 7.94 -10.83
C PRO A 61 -0.71 8.27 -11.32
N ILE A 62 0.31 7.68 -10.69
CA ILE A 62 1.71 7.84 -11.09
C ILE A 62 2.09 6.65 -11.98
N PRO A 63 2.60 6.89 -13.21
CA PRO A 63 3.18 5.84 -14.04
C PRO A 63 4.39 5.20 -13.36
N LEU A 64 4.37 3.88 -13.24
CA LEU A 64 5.44 3.09 -12.60
C LEU A 64 6.32 2.38 -13.63
N LYS A 65 5.71 1.89 -14.71
CA LYS A 65 6.37 1.07 -15.72
C LYS A 65 5.61 1.15 -17.02
N VAL A 66 6.34 1.08 -18.13
CA VAL A 66 5.77 0.88 -19.46
C VAL A 66 6.32 -0.41 -20.06
N SER A 67 5.48 -1.15 -20.77
CA SER A 67 5.85 -2.42 -21.39
C SER A 67 5.21 -2.62 -22.75
N ARG A 68 5.88 -3.39 -23.61
CA ARG A 68 5.36 -3.77 -24.92
C ARG A 68 4.18 -4.72 -24.78
N VAL A 69 3.17 -4.50 -25.60
CA VAL A 69 2.01 -5.39 -25.70
C VAL A 69 2.37 -6.59 -26.57
N LYS A 70 1.94 -7.79 -26.17
CA LYS A 70 1.98 -8.98 -27.03
C LYS A 70 0.58 -9.29 -27.55
N ASP A 71 0.48 -9.66 -28.81
CA ASP A 71 -0.75 -10.19 -29.38
C ASP A 71 -0.98 -11.65 -28.95
N SER A 72 -2.06 -12.26 -29.43
CA SER A 72 -2.41 -13.66 -29.13
C SER A 72 -1.39 -14.68 -29.66
N THR A 73 -0.52 -14.28 -30.59
CA THR A 73 0.56 -15.11 -31.14
C THR A 73 1.87 -14.96 -30.36
N GLY A 74 1.92 -14.01 -29.42
CA GLY A 74 3.11 -13.69 -28.64
C GLY A 74 4.05 -12.69 -29.32
N ALA A 75 3.67 -12.17 -30.50
CA ALA A 75 4.41 -11.12 -31.21
C ALA A 75 4.16 -9.76 -30.55
N PHE A 76 5.17 -8.90 -30.55
CA PHE A 76 5.03 -7.55 -30.00
C PHE A 76 4.23 -6.66 -30.95
N VAL A 77 3.22 -5.97 -30.39
CA VAL A 77 2.46 -4.94 -31.10
C VAL A 77 3.21 -3.62 -30.96
N VAL A 78 3.86 -3.19 -32.03
CA VAL A 78 4.78 -2.03 -32.06
C VAL A 78 4.09 -0.67 -31.83
N THR A 79 2.77 -0.63 -31.99
CA THR A 79 1.98 0.59 -31.79
C THR A 79 1.32 0.68 -30.41
N ASP A 80 1.30 -0.41 -29.63
CA ASP A 80 0.57 -0.51 -28.37
C ASP A 80 1.51 -0.72 -27.18
N PHE A 81 1.31 0.10 -26.14
CA PHE A 81 2.11 0.07 -24.91
C PHE A 81 1.22 0.00 -23.68
N ASP A 82 1.58 -0.86 -22.73
CA ASP A 82 0.90 -1.00 -21.45
C ASP A 82 1.66 -0.21 -20.38
N ILE A 83 0.97 0.77 -19.78
CA ILE A 83 1.44 1.63 -18.69
C ILE A 83 0.84 1.12 -17.39
N SER A 84 1.69 0.64 -16.48
CA SER A 84 1.30 0.30 -15.11
C SER A 84 1.32 1.55 -14.23
N VAL A 85 0.26 1.78 -13.46
CA VAL A 85 0.12 2.91 -12.52
C VAL A 85 0.02 2.45 -11.07
N ASP A 86 0.38 3.33 -10.13
CA ASP A 86 0.37 3.04 -8.69
C ASP A 86 -1.03 3.02 -8.06
N ALA A 87 -2.02 3.59 -8.74
CA ALA A 87 -3.39 3.73 -8.26
C ALA A 87 -4.39 2.91 -9.09
N VAL A 88 -5.50 2.51 -8.44
CA VAL A 88 -6.59 1.79 -9.12
C VAL A 88 -7.42 2.76 -9.98
N LEU A 89 -7.60 2.43 -11.25
CA LEU A 89 -8.42 3.12 -12.24
C LEU A 89 -9.91 2.91 -11.94
N ARG A 90 -10.43 3.74 -11.04
CA ARG A 90 -11.81 3.67 -10.54
C ARG A 90 -12.83 3.93 -11.64
N HIS A 91 -13.89 3.14 -11.62
CA HIS A 91 -15.08 3.34 -12.43
C HIS A 91 -15.73 4.70 -12.16
N ASN A 92 -16.36 5.28 -13.18
CA ASN A 92 -16.91 6.65 -13.17
C ASN A 92 -15.88 7.76 -12.91
N VAL A 93 -14.59 7.50 -13.10
CA VAL A 93 -13.55 8.54 -13.18
C VAL A 93 -13.03 8.56 -14.61
N THR A 94 -12.92 9.75 -15.19
CA THR A 94 -12.28 9.95 -16.50
C THR A 94 -10.82 10.37 -16.26
N TYR A 95 -9.91 9.60 -16.84
CA TYR A 95 -8.48 9.86 -16.79
C TYR A 95 -8.02 10.38 -18.15
N ARG A 96 -6.95 11.18 -18.15
CA ARG A 96 -6.24 11.60 -19.34
C ARG A 96 -4.81 11.09 -19.24
N VAL A 97 -4.36 10.35 -20.25
CA VAL A 97 -2.94 10.08 -20.44
C VAL A 97 -2.37 11.15 -21.36
N THR A 98 -1.36 11.86 -20.88
CA THR A 98 -0.55 12.79 -21.67
C THR A 98 0.81 12.15 -21.93
N VAL A 99 1.26 12.20 -23.18
CA VAL A 99 2.55 11.68 -23.61
C VAL A 99 3.44 12.85 -24.00
N SER A 100 4.69 12.83 -23.54
CA SER A 100 5.70 13.84 -23.85
C SER A 100 6.99 13.19 -24.31
N ASN A 101 7.77 13.88 -25.14
CA ASN A 101 9.12 13.49 -25.59
C ASN A 101 9.27 12.16 -26.34
N VAL A 102 8.22 11.37 -26.56
CA VAL A 102 8.28 10.13 -27.36
C VAL A 102 8.56 10.46 -28.83
N THR A 103 9.47 9.71 -29.44
CA THR A 103 9.78 9.79 -30.89
C THR A 103 9.42 8.50 -31.61
N ASP A 104 9.15 8.58 -32.91
CA ASP A 104 9.10 7.39 -33.77
C ASP A 104 10.49 6.81 -34.06
N GLU A 105 10.55 5.68 -34.77
CA GLU A 105 11.82 5.08 -35.21
C GLU A 105 12.68 6.02 -36.09
N GLY A 106 12.04 6.96 -36.80
CA GLY A 106 12.69 7.97 -37.63
C GLY A 106 13.21 9.19 -36.84
N GLY A 107 12.98 9.26 -35.52
CA GLY A 107 13.37 10.37 -34.66
C GLY A 107 12.42 11.58 -34.71
N ILE A 108 11.23 11.43 -35.30
CA ILE A 108 10.20 12.46 -35.32
C ILE A 108 9.49 12.46 -33.97
N VAL A 109 9.49 13.61 -33.29
CA VAL A 109 8.82 13.80 -32.00
C VAL A 109 7.30 13.72 -32.14
N ILE A 110 6.64 13.21 -31.10
CA ILE A 110 5.18 13.13 -31.01
C ILE A 110 4.52 14.49 -31.29
N ALA A 111 3.55 14.46 -32.19
CA ALA A 111 2.73 15.59 -32.58
C ALA A 111 1.33 15.49 -31.95
N PRO A 112 0.60 16.60 -31.84
CA PRO A 112 -0.78 16.60 -31.38
C PRO A 112 -1.67 15.64 -32.23
N PRO A 113 -2.63 14.93 -31.60
CA PRO A 113 -2.90 14.91 -30.16
C PRO A 113 -1.83 14.15 -29.37
N VAL A 114 -1.33 14.80 -28.31
CA VAL A 114 -0.35 14.21 -27.38
C VAL A 114 -1.03 13.59 -26.16
N PHE A 115 -2.35 13.48 -26.17
CA PHE A 115 -3.12 12.94 -25.07
C PHE A 115 -4.32 12.14 -25.58
N ALA A 116 -4.80 11.23 -24.73
CA ALA A 116 -6.08 10.55 -24.93
C ALA A 116 -6.80 10.38 -23.59
N ASP A 117 -8.12 10.56 -23.65
CA ASP A 117 -9.00 10.40 -22.48
C ASP A 117 -9.54 8.98 -22.45
N LEU A 118 -9.64 8.42 -21.24
CA LEU A 118 -10.17 7.08 -21.02
C LEU A 118 -11.12 7.02 -19.81
N PRO A 119 -12.17 6.18 -19.87
CA PRO A 119 -12.96 5.86 -18.69
C PRO A 119 -12.19 4.85 -17.81
N GLY A 120 -12.30 5.01 -16.49
CA GLY A 120 -11.87 3.98 -15.55
C GLY A 120 -12.77 2.74 -15.61
N VAL A 121 -12.18 1.57 -15.38
CA VAL A 121 -12.83 0.28 -15.58
C VAL A 121 -13.20 -0.43 -14.30
N PHE A 122 -12.59 -0.06 -13.17
CA PHE A 122 -12.73 -0.85 -11.95
C PHE A 122 -13.78 -0.29 -11.01
N THR A 123 -14.93 -0.97 -10.92
CA THR A 123 -15.92 -0.66 -9.90
C THR A 123 -15.37 -1.15 -8.56
N VAL A 124 -14.73 -0.27 -7.80
CA VAL A 124 -14.57 -0.51 -6.37
C VAL A 124 -15.97 -0.36 -5.79
N PRO A 125 -16.63 -1.43 -5.32
CA PRO A 125 -17.89 -1.22 -4.65
C PRO A 125 -17.61 -0.30 -3.46
N LEU A 126 -18.37 0.80 -3.36
CA LEU A 126 -18.47 1.64 -2.17
C LEU A 126 -19.13 0.82 -1.05
N VAL A 127 -18.65 -0.39 -0.79
CA VAL A 127 -18.90 -1.04 0.48
C VAL A 127 -18.15 -0.15 1.45
N PRO A 128 -18.81 0.52 2.42
CA PRO A 128 -18.07 1.10 3.54
C PRO A 128 -17.15 -0.01 4.02
N LYS A 129 -15.83 0.19 3.96
CA LYS A 129 -14.85 -0.85 4.29
C LYS A 129 -15.22 -1.39 5.68
N ARG A 130 -15.96 -2.50 5.73
CA ARG A 130 -15.86 -3.41 6.85
C ARG A 130 -14.39 -3.78 6.85
N LEU A 131 -13.71 -3.52 7.95
CA LEU A 131 -12.34 -3.93 8.20
C LEU A 131 -12.15 -5.33 7.60
N ARG A 132 -11.45 -5.41 6.46
CA ARG A 132 -11.03 -6.69 5.90
C ARG A 132 -9.99 -7.22 6.88
N THR A 133 -10.44 -8.03 7.83
CA THR A 133 -9.61 -9.01 8.50
C THR A 133 -9.06 -9.91 7.40
N VAL A 134 -7.84 -9.63 6.95
CA VAL A 134 -7.03 -10.59 6.22
C VAL A 134 -6.92 -11.80 7.13
N GLY A 135 -7.44 -12.94 6.67
CA GLY A 135 -7.32 -14.21 7.36
C GLY A 135 -5.85 -14.53 7.51
N ASN A 136 -5.35 -14.44 8.74
CA ASN A 136 -4.25 -15.28 9.14
C ASN A 136 -4.91 -16.54 9.70
N ASP A 137 -4.64 -17.68 9.06
CA ASP A 137 -4.82 -19.00 9.67
C ASP A 137 -3.82 -19.13 10.83
N PHE A 138 -4.12 -18.48 11.94
CA PHE A 138 -3.68 -18.90 13.24
C PHE A 138 -4.93 -19.44 13.94
N ALA A 139 -4.92 -20.74 14.20
CA ALA A 139 -5.73 -21.32 15.25
C ALA A 139 -5.25 -20.73 16.59
N VAL A 140 -5.72 -19.53 16.93
CA VAL A 140 -6.01 -19.00 18.27
C VAL A 140 -6.64 -17.62 18.09
N ASP A 141 -7.91 -17.52 18.49
CA ASP A 141 -8.63 -16.29 18.76
C ASP A 141 -8.00 -15.55 19.94
N MET A 142 -7.28 -14.44 19.68
CA MET A 142 -6.99 -13.33 20.61
C MET A 142 -6.47 -12.04 19.89
N ARG A 143 -6.50 -11.94 18.55
CA ARG A 143 -5.64 -10.99 17.80
C ARG A 143 -6.33 -9.96 16.88
N THR A 144 -7.66 -9.81 16.85
CA THR A 144 -8.30 -8.99 15.78
C THR A 144 -9.14 -7.79 16.20
N GLY A 145 -9.32 -7.48 17.49
CA GLY A 145 -10.08 -6.27 17.88
C GLY A 145 -11.47 -6.19 17.23
N ARG A 146 -12.07 -7.34 16.92
CA ARG A 146 -13.48 -7.43 16.52
C ARG A 146 -14.32 -7.30 17.76
N VAL A 147 -15.39 -6.52 17.68
CA VAL A 147 -16.56 -6.74 18.54
C VAL A 147 -16.96 -8.19 18.33
N LEU A 148 -16.69 -9.05 19.32
CA LEU A 148 -17.20 -10.42 19.29
C LEU A 148 -18.70 -10.29 19.47
N GLN A 149 -19.44 -10.62 18.42
CA GLN A 149 -20.87 -10.77 18.52
C GLN A 149 -21.10 -12.05 19.31
N THR A 150 -21.75 -11.97 20.48
CA THR A 150 -22.14 -13.16 21.24
C THR A 150 -23.04 -14.05 20.38
N ALA A 151 -23.23 -15.31 20.77
CA ALA A 151 -24.21 -16.19 20.10
C ALA A 151 -25.64 -15.60 20.09
N SER A 152 -25.93 -14.62 20.96
CA SER A 152 -27.19 -13.86 21.01
C SER A 152 -27.23 -12.62 20.10
N GLY A 153 -26.14 -12.24 19.44
CA GLY A 153 -26.09 -11.04 18.59
C GLY A 153 -25.53 -9.79 19.28
N ASP A 154 -25.12 -9.86 20.55
CA ASP A 154 -24.72 -8.70 21.36
C ASP A 154 -23.22 -8.40 21.28
N ILE A 155 -22.86 -7.15 21.59
CA ILE A 155 -21.46 -6.69 21.64
C ILE A 155 -20.80 -7.26 22.90
N ALA A 156 -19.81 -8.14 22.75
CA ALA A 156 -18.99 -8.58 23.88
C ALA A 156 -18.16 -7.41 24.43
N LEU A 157 -18.37 -7.07 25.70
CA LEU A 157 -17.53 -6.13 26.42
C LEU A 157 -16.21 -6.81 26.77
N PHE A 158 -15.11 -6.34 26.19
CA PHE A 158 -13.79 -6.81 26.56
C PHE A 158 -13.44 -6.34 27.97
N GLY A 159 -12.82 -7.23 28.76
CA GLY A 159 -12.23 -6.84 30.05
C GLY A 159 -11.17 -5.76 29.86
N GLN A 160 -11.03 -4.87 30.84
CA GLN A 160 -10.14 -3.69 30.77
C GLN A 160 -8.70 -4.05 30.37
N LYS A 161 -8.18 -5.19 30.84
CA LYS A 161 -6.85 -5.70 30.48
C LYS A 161 -6.72 -6.03 28.98
N ALA A 162 -7.72 -6.70 28.40
CA ALA A 162 -7.70 -7.06 26.99
C ALA A 162 -7.77 -5.82 26.09
N ALA A 163 -8.59 -4.84 26.46
CA ALA A 163 -8.66 -3.55 25.77
C ALA A 163 -7.32 -2.80 25.81
N LEU A 164 -6.64 -2.81 26.95
CA LEU A 164 -5.31 -2.20 27.08
C LEU A 164 -4.27 -2.89 26.18
N LEU A 165 -4.23 -4.23 26.19
CA LEU A 165 -3.30 -4.99 25.33
C LEU A 165 -3.52 -4.72 23.83
N ASP A 166 -4.77 -4.56 23.41
CA ASP A 166 -5.12 -4.19 22.05
C ASP A 166 -4.61 -2.78 21.68
N ARG A 167 -4.77 -1.80 22.56
CA ARG A 167 -4.24 -0.45 22.33
C ARG A 167 -2.71 -0.42 22.27
N ILE A 168 -2.04 -1.18 23.16
CA ILE A 168 -0.58 -1.37 23.14
C ILE A 168 -0.13 -1.93 21.77
N LEU A 169 -0.77 -3.00 21.31
CA LEU A 169 -0.45 -3.63 20.03
C LEU A 169 -0.66 -2.64 18.85
N LYS A 170 -1.76 -1.88 18.86
CA LYS A 170 -2.06 -0.89 17.82
C LYS A 170 -1.03 0.23 17.79
N ARG A 171 -0.57 0.74 18.93
CA ARG A 171 0.50 1.74 18.98
C ARG A 171 1.82 1.25 18.39
N ILE A 172 2.14 -0.02 18.60
CA ILE A 172 3.37 -0.59 18.06
C ILE A 172 3.24 -0.82 16.54
N THR A 173 2.10 -1.34 16.08
CA THR A 173 1.95 -1.86 14.71
C THR A 173 1.42 -0.86 13.69
N ILE A 174 0.55 0.07 14.09
CA ILE A 174 -0.04 1.05 13.17
C ILE A 174 1.04 2.04 12.73
N ALA A 175 1.09 2.34 11.44
CA ALA A 175 2.00 3.34 10.88
C ALA A 175 1.87 4.67 11.62
N LYS A 176 3.00 5.35 11.87
CA LYS A 176 2.96 6.70 12.45
C LYS A 176 2.09 7.60 11.58
N GLY A 177 1.11 8.26 12.19
CA GLY A 177 0.12 9.08 11.48
C GLY A 177 -0.93 8.29 10.70
N GLY A 178 -1.08 6.98 10.97
CA GLY A 178 -2.09 6.12 10.36
C GLY A 178 -3.53 6.52 10.66
N PHE A 179 -3.72 7.40 11.66
CA PHE A 179 -4.97 8.09 11.90
C PHE A 179 -4.84 9.57 11.54
N TYR A 180 -5.72 10.06 10.66
CA TYR A 180 -5.68 11.44 10.17
C TYR A 180 -5.75 12.52 11.27
N HIS A 181 -6.38 12.19 12.41
CA HIS A 181 -6.54 13.10 13.56
C HIS A 181 -5.48 12.86 14.65
N LEU A 182 -4.58 11.89 14.49
CA LEU A 182 -3.51 11.58 15.44
C LEU A 182 -2.20 11.34 14.68
N SER A 183 -1.58 12.43 14.24
CA SER A 183 -0.33 12.42 13.45
C SER A 183 0.82 11.67 14.13
N ASP A 184 0.85 11.67 15.46
CA ASP A 184 1.90 11.01 16.24
C ASP A 184 1.51 9.62 16.76
N TYR A 185 0.32 9.12 16.42
CA TYR A 185 -0.10 7.79 16.83
C TYR A 185 0.58 6.74 15.97
N GLY A 186 1.10 5.71 16.63
CA GLY A 186 1.67 4.55 15.96
C GLY A 186 3.18 4.68 15.76
N LEU A 187 3.83 3.53 15.71
CA LEU A 187 5.26 3.40 15.41
C LEU A 187 5.51 2.81 14.01
N GLY A 188 4.55 2.07 13.48
CA GLY A 188 4.65 1.42 12.18
C GLY A 188 5.57 0.21 12.17
N LEU A 189 5.76 -0.46 13.31
CA LEU A 189 6.51 -1.70 13.36
C LEU A 189 5.72 -2.77 12.59
N LYS A 190 6.12 -3.00 11.35
CA LYS A 190 5.46 -3.99 10.48
C LYS A 190 5.94 -5.39 10.86
N PRO A 191 5.02 -6.37 10.98
CA PRO A 191 5.41 -7.77 10.84
C PRO A 191 6.18 -7.91 9.52
N LYS A 192 7.34 -8.58 9.52
CA LYS A 192 8.21 -8.73 8.34
C LYS A 192 8.96 -7.47 7.89
N SER A 193 9.14 -6.45 8.74
CA SER A 193 10.04 -5.33 8.39
C SER A 193 11.47 -5.81 8.21
N ALA A 194 12.19 -5.24 7.24
CA ALA A 194 13.60 -5.53 6.93
C ALA A 194 14.48 -5.58 8.19
N LYS A 195 15.58 -6.34 8.12
CA LYS A 195 16.54 -6.62 9.22
C LYS A 195 16.75 -5.38 10.11
N ILE A 196 16.14 -5.39 11.29
CA ILE A 196 16.41 -4.36 12.31
C ILE A 196 17.81 -4.66 12.83
N SER A 197 18.74 -3.72 12.61
CA SER A 197 20.09 -3.82 13.15
C SER A 197 20.04 -3.89 14.67
N THR A 198 20.90 -4.71 15.29
CA THR A 198 21.04 -4.75 16.76
C THR A 198 21.38 -3.38 17.34
N SER A 199 22.10 -2.55 16.57
CA SER A 199 22.43 -1.17 16.94
C SER A 199 21.21 -0.23 17.01
N ALA A 200 20.11 -0.57 16.34
CA ALA A 200 18.88 0.24 16.33
C ALA A 200 17.89 -0.17 17.45
N LEU A 201 18.16 -1.25 18.18
CA LEU A 201 17.26 -1.72 19.24
C LEU A 201 17.11 -0.73 20.40
N PRO A 202 18.15 -0.02 20.90
CA PRO A 202 17.96 0.96 21.97
C PRO A 202 17.04 2.12 21.57
N GLU A 203 17.18 2.62 20.33
CA GLU A 203 16.32 3.67 19.78
C GLU A 203 14.88 3.17 19.62
N LEU A 204 14.70 1.99 19.02
CA LEU A 204 13.39 1.35 18.89
C LEU A 204 12.71 1.11 20.25
N ARG A 205 13.48 0.72 21.28
CA ARG A 205 12.97 0.57 22.64
C ARG A 205 12.44 1.90 23.18
N ASN A 206 13.19 2.98 23.00
CA ASN A 206 12.80 4.31 23.46
C ASN A 206 11.54 4.80 22.74
N ASP A 207 11.42 4.55 21.43
CA ASP A 207 10.24 4.92 20.67
C ASP A 207 9.00 4.13 21.09
N ILE A 208 9.14 2.83 21.34
CA ILE A 208 8.05 2.01 21.90
C ILE A 208 7.65 2.57 23.27
N LEU A 209 8.60 2.82 24.17
CA LEU A 209 8.32 3.39 25.49
C LEU A 209 7.61 4.75 25.39
N ALA A 210 8.01 5.61 24.46
CA ALA A 210 7.36 6.89 24.22
C ALA A 210 5.90 6.73 23.77
N GLN A 211 5.60 5.71 22.96
CA GLN A 211 4.22 5.39 22.59
C GLN A 211 3.43 4.79 23.76
N LEU A 212 4.03 3.88 24.53
CA LEU A 212 3.38 3.26 25.69
C LEU A 212 3.10 4.25 26.81
N GLY A 213 3.97 5.24 27.02
CA GLY A 213 3.75 6.31 28.00
C GLY A 213 2.54 7.20 27.70
N ARG A 214 1.93 7.07 26.52
CA ARG A 214 0.68 7.77 26.15
C ARG A 214 -0.58 6.95 26.49
N GLU A 215 -0.43 5.73 27.00
CA GLU A 215 -1.54 4.92 27.50
C GLU A 215 -1.79 5.23 28.98
N SER A 216 -2.84 5.99 29.28
CA SER A 216 -3.19 6.40 30.66
C SER A 216 -3.47 5.22 31.60
N ASP A 217 -3.89 4.09 31.04
CA ASP A 217 -4.23 2.90 31.80
C ASP A 217 -3.00 2.02 32.10
N LEU A 218 -1.82 2.35 31.56
CA LEU A 218 -0.56 1.64 31.77
C LEU A 218 0.39 2.49 32.61
N VAL A 219 0.78 1.97 33.76
CA VAL A 219 1.69 2.57 34.72
C VAL A 219 3.04 1.84 34.65
N ASP A 220 4.12 2.62 34.69
CA ASP A 220 5.51 2.16 34.66
C ASP A 220 5.80 1.15 33.52
N PRO A 221 5.58 1.53 32.25
CA PRO A 221 5.87 0.65 31.13
C PRO A 221 7.37 0.34 31.05
N ASP A 222 7.70 -0.94 30.89
CA ASP A 222 9.03 -1.42 30.53
C ASP A 222 8.93 -2.29 29.27
N VAL A 223 9.98 -2.21 28.44
CA VAL A 223 10.05 -2.87 27.15
C VAL A 223 11.37 -3.61 27.04
N GLY A 224 11.30 -4.93 26.91
CA GLY A 224 12.39 -5.79 26.50
C GLY A 224 12.33 -6.03 24.99
N LEU A 225 13.46 -5.87 24.32
CA LEU A 225 13.62 -6.27 22.92
C LEU A 225 14.61 -7.42 22.86
N SER A 226 14.21 -8.53 22.27
CA SER A 226 15.11 -9.66 22.01
C SER A 226 14.96 -10.16 20.58
N SER A 227 16.06 -10.66 20.01
CA SER A 227 16.00 -11.42 18.76
C SER A 227 15.98 -12.89 19.14
N ARG A 228 14.91 -13.60 18.78
CA ARG A 228 14.86 -15.06 18.90
C ARG A 228 15.21 -15.69 17.56
N GLN A 229 16.13 -16.64 17.62
CA GLN A 229 16.27 -17.66 16.59
C GLN A 229 15.45 -18.86 17.04
N ASP A 230 14.47 -19.26 16.23
CA ASP A 230 13.74 -20.51 16.40
C ASP A 230 14.11 -21.44 15.25
N THR A 231 13.92 -22.76 15.42
CA THR A 231 14.21 -23.77 14.39
C THR A 231 13.46 -23.52 13.08
N THR A 232 12.33 -22.80 13.14
CA THR A 232 11.50 -22.44 11.98
C THR A 232 11.75 -21.02 11.44
N TYR A 233 12.30 -20.10 12.24
CA TYR A 233 12.42 -18.68 11.87
C TYR A 233 13.76 -18.07 12.32
N SER A 234 14.56 -17.59 11.36
CA SER A 234 15.83 -16.92 11.65
C SER A 234 15.65 -15.41 11.89
N GLY A 235 15.62 -14.96 13.15
CA GLY A 235 15.65 -13.53 13.51
C GLY A 235 14.28 -12.90 13.68
N VAL A 236 13.49 -13.44 14.61
CA VAL A 236 12.22 -12.87 15.05
C VAL A 236 12.49 -11.80 16.09
N LEU A 237 12.06 -10.55 15.84
CA LEU A 237 12.06 -9.54 16.88
C LEU A 237 10.90 -9.87 17.84
N VAL A 238 11.24 -10.03 19.12
CA VAL A 238 10.29 -10.22 20.20
C VAL A 238 10.26 -8.96 21.04
N VAL A 239 9.07 -8.38 21.17
CA VAL A 239 8.82 -7.21 22.01
C VAL A 239 8.08 -7.69 23.26
N ASP A 240 8.75 -7.64 24.40
CA ASP A 240 8.19 -7.96 25.71
C ASP A 240 7.81 -6.66 26.43
N VAL A 241 6.51 -6.43 26.60
CA VAL A 241 5.98 -5.28 27.33
C VAL A 241 5.58 -5.72 28.74
N LYS A 242 6.05 -4.97 29.74
CA LYS A 242 5.69 -5.14 31.15
C LYS A 242 5.19 -3.81 31.72
N GLY A 243 4.33 -3.89 32.72
CA GLY A 243 3.86 -2.75 33.48
C GLY A 243 2.70 -3.16 34.37
N SER A 244 2.00 -2.17 34.91
CA SER A 244 0.79 -2.37 35.71
C SER A 244 -0.36 -1.56 35.15
N MET A 245 -1.57 -2.04 35.29
CA MET A 245 -2.76 -1.22 35.05
C MET A 245 -2.84 -0.11 36.11
N SER A 246 -3.56 0.97 35.81
CA SER A 246 -3.92 1.98 36.82
C SER A 246 -4.66 1.42 38.04
N THR A 247 -5.30 0.25 37.89
CA THR A 247 -5.92 -0.53 38.97
C THR A 247 -4.94 -1.36 39.81
N GLY A 248 -3.65 -1.34 39.48
CA GLY A 248 -2.59 -2.13 40.12
C GLY A 248 -2.42 -3.56 39.58
N ALA A 249 -3.27 -4.01 38.64
CA ALA A 249 -3.17 -5.35 38.07
C ALA A 249 -1.96 -5.46 37.11
N PRO A 250 -1.12 -6.51 37.21
CA PRO A 250 0.05 -6.64 36.35
C PRO A 250 -0.32 -6.95 34.89
N VAL A 251 0.42 -6.32 33.98
CA VAL A 251 0.31 -6.47 32.53
C VAL A 251 1.64 -6.96 31.98
N THR A 252 1.61 -8.13 31.37
CA THR A 252 2.73 -8.69 30.62
C THR A 252 2.21 -9.14 29.26
N ALA A 253 2.88 -8.73 28.19
CA ALA A 253 2.57 -9.16 26.85
C ALA A 253 3.83 -9.33 26.01
N THR A 254 3.85 -10.40 25.21
CA THR A 254 4.95 -10.71 24.30
C THR A 254 4.42 -10.69 22.87
N PHE A 255 5.01 -9.84 22.03
CA PHE A 255 4.62 -9.67 20.64
C PHE A 255 5.73 -10.18 19.71
N PRO A 256 5.54 -11.33 19.03
CA PRO A 256 6.49 -11.80 18.03
C PRO A 256 6.25 -11.11 16.68
N PHE A 257 7.32 -10.53 16.12
CA PHE A 257 7.37 -9.95 14.79
C PHE A 257 8.19 -10.86 13.88
N LEU A 258 7.50 -11.78 13.21
CA LEU A 258 8.10 -12.83 12.38
C LEU A 258 8.80 -12.26 11.13
N LYS A 259 9.91 -12.91 10.75
CA LYS A 259 10.53 -12.82 9.43
C LYS A 259 9.87 -13.84 8.50
N GLU A 260 9.86 -13.58 7.19
CA GLU A 260 9.43 -14.60 6.22
C GLU A 260 10.34 -15.85 6.31
N PRO A 261 9.78 -17.05 6.09
CA PRO A 261 10.60 -18.22 5.84
C PRO A 261 11.56 -17.89 4.70
N SER A 262 12.85 -18.21 4.86
CA SER A 262 13.75 -18.15 3.71
C SER A 262 13.18 -19.10 2.67
N GLU A 263 12.79 -18.59 1.51
CA GLU A 263 12.66 -19.46 0.33
C GLU A 263 13.99 -20.21 0.24
N ALA A 264 13.91 -21.54 0.35
CA ALA A 264 15.07 -22.40 0.26
C ALA A 264 15.75 -22.11 -1.08
N ALA A 265 17.02 -21.69 -1.01
CA ALA A 265 17.89 -21.55 -2.15
C ALA A 265 18.20 -22.92 -2.77
#